data_AF-A0A520BIZ9-F1
#
_entry.id   AF-A0A520BIZ9-F1
#
_cell.length_a   1.000
_cell.length_b   1.000
_cell.length_c   1.000
_cell.angle_alpha   90.00
_cell.angle_beta   90.00
_cell.angle_gamma   90.00
#
_symmetry.space_group_name_H-M   'P 1'
#
loop_
_entity.id
_entity.type
_entity.pdbx_description
1 polymer ?
#
loop_
_entity_poly.entity_id
_entity_poly.type
_entity_poly.pdbx_seq_one_letter_code
_entity_poly.pdbx_strand_id
1 'polypeptide(L)' 'MIQIDQEIKKAMLAKNDAQLRGLRAIKAALLLAKTEKGASEEITEETELKILQKLIKQRRESA' A
#
# COMPACT_ATOMS: atom_id res chain seq x y z
N MET A 1 -6.73 -2.10 -6.56
CA MET A 1 -5.76 -3.23 -6.51
C MET A 1 -5.04 -3.50 -7.84
N ILE A 2 -5.77 -3.63 -8.96
CA ILE A 2 -5.17 -3.95 -10.27
C ILE A 2 -4.05 -2.97 -10.67
N GLN A 3 -4.21 -1.67 -10.40
CA GLN A 3 -3.19 -0.65 -10.69
C GLN A 3 -1.91 -0.81 -9.86
N ILE A 4 -2.00 -1.13 -8.56
CA ILE A 4 -0.83 -1.36 -7.70
C ILE A 4 -0.02 -2.56 -8.20
N ASP A 5 -0.70 -3.62 -8.66
CA ASP A 5 -0.03 -4.81 -9.19
C ASP A 5 0.69 -4.53 -10.52
N GLN A 6 0.12 -3.67 -11.36
CA GLN A 6 0.78 -3.20 -12.58
C GLN A 6 2.02 -2.36 -12.25
N GLU A 7 1.92 -1.44 -11.30
CA GLU A 7 3.06 -0.61 -10.87
C GLU A 7 4.15 -1.45 -10.19
N ILE A 8 3.80 -2.48 -9.41
CA ILE A 8 4.76 -3.44 -8.86
C ILE A 8 5.50 -4.15 -9.99
N LYS A 9 4.80 -4.65 -11.01
CA LYS A 9 5.44 -5.28 -12.18
C LYS A 9 6.36 -4.31 -12.91
N LYS A 10 5.93 -3.06 -13.14
CA LYS A 10 6.78 -2.02 -13.74
C LYS A 10 8.03 -1.75 -12.92
N ALA A 11 7.91 -1.61 -11.60
CA ALA A 11 9.03 -1.38 -10.70
C ALA A 11 10.02 -2.56 -10.70
N MET A 12 9.52 -3.81 -10.78
CA MET A 12 10.34 -5.00 -10.93
C MET A 12 11.12 -5.00 -12.25
N LEU A 13 10.47 -4.69 -13.36
CA LEU A 13 11.10 -4.62 -14.69
C LEU A 13 12.14 -3.49 -14.76
N ALA A 14 11.86 -2.35 -14.12
CA ALA A 14 12.77 -1.22 -14.03
C ALA A 14 13.90 -1.41 -13.00
N LYS A 15 13.95 -2.53 -12.27
CA LYS A 15 14.89 -2.80 -11.18
C LYS A 15 14.96 -1.68 -10.13
N ASN A 16 13.83 -1.02 -9.88
CA ASN A 16 13.74 0.05 -8.90
C ASN A 16 13.34 -0.51 -7.53
N ASP A 17 14.33 -0.96 -6.76
CA ASP A 17 14.10 -1.60 -5.46
C ASP A 17 13.50 -0.66 -4.40
N ALA A 18 13.76 0.63 -4.49
CA ALA A 18 13.17 1.63 -3.60
C ALA A 18 11.66 1.73 -3.85
N GLN A 19 11.26 1.89 -5.12
CA GLN A 19 9.86 1.96 -5.51
C GLN A 19 9.13 0.64 -5.28
N LEU A 20 9.75 -0.50 -5.60
CA LEU A 20 9.19 -1.82 -5.40
C LEU A 20 8.86 -2.12 -3.94
N ARG A 21 9.78 -1.81 -3.01
CA ARG A 21 9.53 -1.90 -1.57
C ARG A 21 8.38 -0.99 -1.15
N GLY A 22 8.34 0.22 -1.70
CA GLY A 22 7.29 1.20 -1.46
C GLY A 22 5.90 0.66 -1.79
N LEU A 23 5.74 0.14 -3.00
CA LEU A 23 4.47 -0.38 -3.54
C LEU A 23 4.03 -1.66 -2.84
N ARG A 24 4.96 -2.57 -2.50
CA ARG A 24 4.65 -3.80 -1.75
C ARG A 24 4.12 -3.49 -0.35
N ALA A 25 4.70 -2.51 0.34
CA ALA A 25 4.22 -2.10 1.67
C ALA A 25 2.79 -1.53 1.61
N ILE A 26 2.50 -0.70 0.59
CA ILE A 26 1.15 -0.17 0.37
C ILE A 26 0.16 -1.31 0.11
N LYS A 27 0.52 -2.25 -0.78
CA LYS A 27 -0.31 -3.42 -1.09
C LYS A 27 -0.63 -4.24 0.15
N ALA A 28 0.37 -4.50 0.99
CA ALA A 28 0.21 -5.27 2.23
C ALA A 28 -0.72 -4.55 3.23
N ALA A 29 -0.56 -3.24 3.41
CA ALA A 29 -1.40 -2.47 4.32
C ALA A 29 -2.86 -2.41 3.87
N LEU A 30 -3.11 -2.25 2.57
CA LEU A 30 -4.46 -2.30 2.02
C LEU A 30 -5.10 -3.68 2.18
N LEU A 31 -4.33 -4.75 1.97
CA LEU A 31 -4.83 -6.11 2.15
C LEU A 31 -5.15 -6.39 3.63
N LEU A 32 -4.29 -5.92 4.54
CA LEU A 32 -4.54 -6.00 5.98
C LEU A 32 -5.85 -5.31 6.36
N ALA A 33 -6.05 -4.09 5.86
CA ALA A 33 -7.28 -3.32 6.11
C ALA A 33 -8.54 -4.00 5.54
N LYS A 34 -8.44 -4.71 4.40
CA LYS A 34 -9.54 -5.53 3.87
C LYS A 34 -9.88 -6.72 4.78
N THR A 35 -8.88 -7.24 5.48
CA THR A 35 -9.02 -8.42 6.34
C THR A 35 -9.25 -8.07 7.81
N GLU A 36 -9.25 -6.79 8.17
CA GLU A 36 -9.42 -6.33 9.54
C GLU A 36 -10.88 -6.57 9.98
N LYS A 37 -11.09 -7.14 11.17
CA LYS A 37 -12.43 -7.48 11.66
C LYS A 37 -13.30 -6.22 11.72
N GLY A 38 -14.42 -6.24 11.00
CA GLY A 38 -15.35 -5.11 10.91
C GLY A 38 -15.11 -4.19 9.70
N ALA A 39 -14.13 -4.49 8.85
CA ALA A 39 -14.00 -3.84 7.55
C ALA A 39 -15.12 -4.30 6.60
N SER A 40 -15.78 -3.34 5.95
CA SER A 40 -16.63 -3.62 4.79
C SER A 40 -15.79 -4.29 3.70
N GLU A 41 -16.39 -5.19 2.90
CA GLU A 41 -15.70 -5.83 1.76
C GLU A 41 -15.10 -4.80 0.78
N GLU A 42 -15.67 -3.60 0.76
CA GLU A 42 -15.16 -2.44 0.07
C GLU A 42 -14.38 -1.51 1.01
N ILE A 43 -13.09 -1.33 0.72
CA ILE A 43 -12.31 -0.23 1.28
C ILE A 43 -12.78 1.06 0.60
N THR A 44 -13.28 1.99 1.41
CA THR A 44 -13.61 3.34 0.94
C THR A 44 -12.35 4.15 0.66
N GLU A 45 -12.44 5.13 -0.24
CA GLU A 45 -11.33 6.03 -0.57
C GLU A 45 -10.77 6.75 0.66
N GLU A 46 -11.63 7.10 1.62
CA GLU A 46 -11.20 7.72 2.88
C GLU A 46 -10.32 6.78 3.72
N THR A 47 -10.66 5.49 3.75
CA THR A 47 -9.89 4.47 4.45
C THR A 47 -8.54 4.25 3.75
N GLU A 48 -8.53 4.23 2.42
CA GLU A 48 -7.30 4.17 1.62
C GLU A 48 -6.37 5.37 1.90
N LEU A 49 -6.91 6.59 1.93
CA LEU A 49 -6.16 7.79 2.27
C LEU A 49 -5.57 7.72 3.69
N LYS A 50 -6.35 7.27 4.68
CA LYS A 50 -5.87 7.10 6.06
C LYS A 50 -4.72 6.09 6.15
N ILE A 51 -4.80 4.98 5.42
CA ILE A 51 -3.74 3.97 5.36
C ILE A 51 -2.47 4.55 4.75
N LEU A 52 -2.58 5.27 3.62
CA LEU A 52 -1.44 5.92 2.98
C LEU A 52 -0.79 6.96 3.89
N GLN A 53 -1.58 7.79 4.58
CA GLN A 53 -1.08 8.75 5.56
C GLN A 53 -0.34 8.06 6.71
N LYS A 54 -0.88 6.96 7.24
CA LYS A 54 -0.23 6.17 8.30
C LYS A 54 1.12 5.61 7.84
N LEU A 55 1.20 5.07 6.62
CA LEU A 55 2.44 4.57 6.04
C LEU A 55 3.51 5.65 5.88
N ILE A 56 3.11 6.87 5.47
CA ILE A 56 4.02 8.02 5.38
C ILE A 56 4.55 8.38 6.76
N LYS A 57 3.67 8.46 7.77
CA LYS A 57 4.04 8.77 9.15
C LYS A 57 5.02 7.76 9.72
N GLN A 58 4.73 6.46 9.57
CA GLN A 58 5.61 5.37 10.01
C GLN A 58 7.00 5.45 9.37
N ARG A 59 7.10 5.81 8.09
CA ARG A 59 8.39 5.98 7.41
C ARG A 59 9.18 7.19 7.89
N ARG A 60 8.49 8.28 8.25
CA ARG A 60 9.13 9.48 8.81
C ARG A 60 9.64 9.25 10.22
N GLU A 61 8.94 8.45 11.02
CA GLU A 61 9.33 8.12 12.40
C GLU A 61 10.44 7.05 12.46
N SER A 62 10.58 6.23 11.41
CA SER A 62 11.58 5.16 11.34
C SER A 62 12.90 5.57 10.65
N ALA A 63 12.98 6.79 10.12
CA ALA A 63 14.15 7.34 9.44
C ALA A 63 14.92 8.28 10.36
#